data_AF-A0A553XRG4-F1
#
_entry.id   AF-A0A553XRG4-F1
#
_cell.length_a   1.000
_cell.length_b   1.000
_cell.length_c   1.000
_cell.angle_alpha   90.00
_cell.angle_beta   90.00
_cell.angle_gamma   90.00
#
_symmetry.space_group_name_H-M   'P 1'
#
loop_
_entity.id
_entity.type
_entity.pdbx_description
1 polymer ?
#
loop_
_entity_poly.entity_id
_entity_poly.type
_entity_poly.pdbx_seq_one_letter_code
_entity_poly.pdbx_strand_id
1 'polypeptide(L)' 'VPHRPWLPAGPLPERPAATQLPPLLRGYLRLGAWVAGPPAHDPDFGVADFFVVLDMERLDDRYRRYFLGAEA' A
#
# COMPACT_ATOMS: atom_id res chain seq x y z
N VAL A 1 9.24 -8.97 9.21
CA VAL A 1 7.86 -9.48 9.41
C VAL A 1 7.17 -8.66 10.49
N PRO A 2 5.85 -8.41 10.39
CA PRO A 2 5.13 -7.53 11.32
C PRO A 2 5.09 -8.11 12.74
N HIS A 3 5.11 -7.24 13.76
CA HIS A 3 5.06 -7.64 15.18
C HIS A 3 3.72 -8.31 15.55
N ARG A 4 2.61 -7.83 14.97
CA ARG A 4 1.29 -8.46 15.05
C ARG A 4 0.84 -8.78 13.63
N PRO A 5 1.13 -9.97 13.08
CA PRO A 5 0.66 -10.34 11.75
C PRO A 5 -0.86 -10.35 11.68
N TRP A 6 -1.45 -9.76 10.64
CA TRP A 6 -2.86 -9.96 10.34
C TRP A 6 -3.06 -11.35 9.73
N LEU A 7 -4.02 -12.09 10.27
CA LEU A 7 -4.35 -13.44 9.85
C LEU A 7 -5.82 -13.47 9.40
N PRO A 8 -6.12 -14.12 8.27
CA PRO A 8 -7.50 -14.25 7.84
C PRO A 8 -8.26 -15.16 8.81
N ALA A 9 -9.49 -14.76 9.17
CA ALA A 9 -10.35 -15.52 10.09
C ALA A 9 -10.84 -16.86 9.51
N GLY A 10 -10.61 -17.10 8.21
CA GLY A 10 -10.99 -18.32 7.52
C GLY A 10 -10.29 -18.43 6.16
N PRO A 11 -10.66 -19.43 5.34
CA PRO A 11 -10.10 -19.60 4.02
C PRO A 11 -10.32 -18.36 3.15
N LEU A 12 -9.26 -17.89 2.49
CA LEU A 12 -9.40 -16.85 1.47
C LEU A 12 -10.05 -17.47 0.21
N PRO A 13 -10.90 -16.72 -0.50
CA PRO A 13 -11.44 -17.19 -1.77
C PRO A 13 -10.31 -17.36 -2.79
N GLU A 14 -10.36 -18.42 -3.62
CA GLU A 14 -9.35 -18.68 -4.66
C GLU A 14 -9.19 -17.50 -5.63
N ARG A 15 -10.29 -16.79 -5.86
CA ARG A 15 -10.30 -15.55 -6.64
C ARG A 15 -10.73 -14.41 -5.72
N PRO A 16 -9.92 -13.35 -5.58
CA PRO A 16 -10.38 -12.14 -4.92
C PRO A 16 -11.66 -11.67 -5.60
N ALA A 17 -12.66 -11.27 -4.81
CA ALA A 17 -13.76 -10.49 -5.35
C ALA A 17 -13.17 -9.25 -6.04
N ALA A 18 -13.86 -8.72 -7.05
CA ALA A 18 -13.49 -7.46 -7.69
C ALA A 18 -13.72 -6.29 -6.72
N THR A 19 -12.96 -6.25 -5.62
CA THR A 19 -12.99 -5.18 -4.65
C THR A 19 -12.16 -4.03 -5.21
N GLN A 20 -12.76 -2.84 -5.19
CA GLN A 20 -12.03 -1.64 -5.59
C GLN A 20 -10.94 -1.36 -4.57
N LEU A 21 -9.69 -1.29 -5.02
CA LEU A 21 -8.61 -0.78 -4.18
C LEU A 21 -9.01 0.59 -3.63
N PRO A 22 -8.88 0.83 -2.31
CA PRO A 22 -9.13 2.13 -1.72
C PRO A 22 -8.38 3.23 -2.48
N PRO A 23 -8.98 4.41 -2.70
CA PRO A 23 -8.38 5.47 -3.52
C PRO A 23 -6.94 5.82 -3.12
N LEU A 24 -6.65 5.85 -1.82
CA LEU A 24 -5.33 6.16 -1.29
C LEU A 24 -4.28 5.12 -1.72
N LEU A 25 -4.55 3.84 -1.45
CA LEU A 25 -3.65 2.75 -1.83
C LEU A 25 -3.46 2.68 -3.34
N ARG A 26 -4.54 2.90 -4.11
CA ARG A 26 -4.46 3.00 -5.57
C ARG A 26 -3.56 4.16 -6.00
N GLY A 27 -3.62 5.29 -5.31
CA GLY A 27 -2.72 6.43 -5.53
C GLY A 27 -1.26 6.05 -5.36
N TYR A 28 -0.90 5.46 -4.21
CA TYR A 28 0.47 5.03 -3.95
C TYR A 28 1.01 4.07 -5.00
N LEU A 29 0.22 3.06 -5.39
CA LEU A 29 0.63 2.11 -6.42
C LEU A 29 0.83 2.77 -7.79
N ARG A 30 0.04 3.79 -8.13
CA ARG A 30 0.23 4.58 -9.37
C ARG A 30 1.49 5.43 -9.37
N LEU A 31 1.96 5.84 -8.18
CA LEU A 31 3.24 6.54 -8.01
C LEU A 31 4.44 5.58 -8.11
N GLY A 32 4.21 4.27 -8.22
CA GLY A 32 5.27 3.27 -8.23
C GLY A 32 5.63 2.72 -6.85
N ALA A 33 4.84 3.04 -5.82
CA ALA A 33 5.02 2.40 -4.51
C ALA A 33 4.65 0.91 -4.56
N TRP A 34 5.18 0.13 -3.62
CA TRP A 34 4.87 -1.30 -3.49
C TRP A 34 4.66 -1.72 -2.03
N VAL A 35 3.94 -2.82 -1.84
CA VAL A 35 3.74 -3.45 -0.54
C VAL A 35 4.99 -4.28 -0.20
N ALA A 36 5.61 -3.97 0.94
CA ALA A 36 6.90 -4.54 1.34
C ALA A 36 6.76 -5.72 2.34
N GLY A 37 5.57 -6.32 2.45
CA GLY A 37 5.36 -7.52 3.27
C GLY A 37 3.90 -7.80 3.62
N PRO A 38 3.66 -8.83 4.45
CA PRO A 38 2.33 -9.11 4.97
C PRO A 38 1.86 -7.98 5.90
N PRO A 39 0.54 -7.74 5.98
CA PRO A 39 -0.01 -6.67 6.79
C PRO A 39 0.12 -6.94 8.30
N ALA A 40 0.18 -5.87 9.07
CA ALA A 40 0.04 -5.91 10.52
C ALA A 40 -1.45 -5.79 10.92
N HIS A 41 -1.85 -6.44 11.99
CA HIS A 41 -3.16 -6.25 12.60
C HIS A 41 -3.08 -5.11 13.62
N ASP A 42 -3.91 -4.09 13.42
CA ASP A 42 -4.15 -3.03 14.38
C ASP A 42 -5.49 -3.29 15.11
N PRO A 43 -5.46 -3.77 16.37
CA PRO A 43 -6.67 -4.09 17.12
C PRO A 43 -7.42 -2.85 17.60
N ASP A 44 -6.77 -1.69 17.69
CA ASP A 44 -7.41 -0.47 18.20
C ASP A 44 -8.36 0.11 17.14
N PHE A 45 -8.06 -0.13 15.86
CA PHE A 45 -8.88 0.28 14.71
C PHE A 45 -9.62 -0.87 14.02
N GLY A 46 -9.27 -2.13 14.31
CA GLY A 46 -9.87 -3.30 13.68
C GLY A 46 -9.50 -3.43 12.20
N VAL A 47 -8.27 -3.06 11.83
CA VAL A 47 -7.81 -3.01 10.43
C VAL A 47 -6.54 -3.82 10.18
N ALA A 48 -6.23 -4.00 8.90
CA ALA A 48 -4.98 -4.57 8.42
C ALA A 48 -4.12 -3.46 7.79
N ASP A 49 -2.97 -3.18 8.39
CA ASP A 49 -2.04 -2.15 7.93
C ASP A 49 -0.98 -2.72 7.00
N PHE A 50 -0.84 -2.12 5.82
CA PHE A 50 0.18 -2.50 4.85
C PHE A 50 1.40 -1.60 4.98
N PHE A 51 2.58 -2.21 5.12
CA PHE A 51 3.83 -1.49 4.99
C PHE A 51 4.11 -1.23 3.50
N VAL A 52 4.08 0.04 3.10
CA VAL A 52 4.24 0.48 1.70
C VAL A 52 5.51 1.32 1.59
N VAL A 53 6.31 1.04 0.56
CA VAL A 53 7.53 1.80 0.26
C VAL A 53 7.35 2.52 -1.07
N LEU A 54 7.67 3.82 -1.08
CA LEU A 54 7.82 4.60 -2.29
C LEU A 54 9.29 4.97 -2.44
N ASP A 55 9.90 4.53 -3.54
CA ASP A 55 11.26 4.94 -3.89
C ASP A 55 11.20 6.29 -4.62
N MET A 56 11.76 7.32 -3.98
CA MET A 56 11.78 8.66 -4.53
C MET A 56 12.63 8.75 -5.79
N GLU A 57 13.71 7.96 -5.92
CA GLU A 57 14.56 7.94 -7.12
C GLU A 57 13.84 7.35 -8.34
N ARG A 58 12.89 6.44 -8.11
CA ARG A 58 12.10 5.78 -9.16
C ARG A 58 10.72 6.42 -9.38
N LEU A 59 10.40 7.47 -8.62
CA LEU A 59 9.17 8.21 -8.78
C LEU A 59 9.12 8.83 -10.18
N ASP A 60 8.03 8.59 -10.91
CA ASP A 60 7.84 9.13 -12.26
C ASP A 60 7.97 10.66 -12.29
N ASP A 61 8.68 11.19 -13.29
CA ASP A 61 9.02 12.62 -13.42
C ASP A 61 7.79 13.54 -13.38
N ARG A 62 6.66 13.09 -13.91
CA ARG A 62 5.39 13.85 -13.83
C ARG A 62 4.99 14.06 -12.38
N TYR A 63 5.11 13.01 -11.56
CA TYR A 63 4.75 13.05 -10.16
C TYR A 63 5.84 13.71 -9.31
N ARG A 64 7.14 13.54 -9.63
CA ARG A 64 8.22 14.34 -9.01
C ARG A 64 7.94 15.83 -9.18
N ARG A 65 7.70 16.30 -10.41
CA ARG A 65 7.41 17.72 -10.67
C ARG A 65 6.15 18.21 -9.97
N TYR A 66 5.10 17.37 -9.93
CA TYR A 66 3.83 17.75 -9.30
C TYR A 66 3.94 17.88 -7.78
N PHE A 67 4.65 16.97 -7.10
CA PHE A 67 4.73 16.95 -5.63
C PHE A 67 5.95 17.67 -5.04
N LEU A 68 7.09 17.70 -5.76
CA LEU A 68 8.36 18.23 -5.28
C LEU A 68 8.75 19.57 -5.95
N GLY A 69 8.05 19.99 -7.00
CA GLY A 69 8.36 21.21 -7.76
C GLY A 69 9.35 20.97 -8.90
N ALA A 70 9.64 22.03 -9.66
CA ALA A 70 10.46 21.95 -10.88
C ALA A 70 11.99 21.89 -10.64
N GLU A 71 12.42 22.01 -9.39
CA GLU A 71 13.83 22.09 -8.97
C GLU A 71 14.32 20.77 -8.31
N ALA A 72 13.51 19.70 -8.33
CA ALA A 72 13.74 18.44 -7.61
C ALA A 72 14.14 17.25 -8.51
#